data_AF-A0A8S2E418-F1
#
_entry.id   AF-A0A8S2E418-F1
#
_cell.length_a   1.000
_cell.length_b   1.000
_cell.length_c   1.000
_cell.angle_alpha   90.00
_cell.angle_beta   90.00
_cell.angle_gamma   90.00
#
_symmetry.space_group_name_H-M   'P 1'
#
loop_
_entity.id
_entity.type
_entity.pdbx_description
1 polymer ?
#
loop_
_entity_poly.entity_id
_entity_poly.type
_entity_poly.pdbx_seq_one_letter_code
_entity_poly.pdbx_strand_id
1 'polypeptide(L)'
;MRVVTHFFRETDTKSAEITGNCSGYVQTTGEQPFTLHFFTESQITRYISFIHSQKYSHIHMDATGSFVRKFNGQKRSLLYCIVFKDGDDPSQIIPLASAVLCNHSVQSITYFLNIVRKSIVTIADKFIRPSFIVIDFSPAILNALLQTFNNEGINLHLKRCWNVLLKTYSSEELFAVTYIRFCCAHVMKAFSRSLKAAQVKKDTRKQIMHFFAFILLSMTLDQAMQLLNAVIQIFGDPYNTDSPALLQHFLNIGLDDSTMKIISEDENDGQQQQQELDPLEEIDETKISSKAIIHQSPFNVEARKQIPDLVNLLDSNTKYNTIT
;
A
#
# COMPACT_ATOMS: atom_id res chain seq x y z
N MET A 1 -30.48 11.24 -15.63
CA MET A 1 -30.49 9.78 -15.87
C MET A 1 -31.01 9.50 -17.28
N ARG A 2 -30.17 9.65 -18.32
CA ARG A 2 -30.50 9.35 -19.73
C ARG A 2 -29.29 9.20 -20.66
N VAL A 3 -28.07 9.07 -20.11
CA VAL A 3 -26.82 9.00 -20.90
C VAL A 3 -26.22 7.58 -20.95
N VAL A 4 -26.66 6.66 -20.08
CA VAL A 4 -26.03 5.33 -19.94
C VAL A 4 -26.68 4.25 -20.83
N THR A 5 -27.89 4.47 -21.35
CA THR A 5 -28.61 3.46 -22.16
C THR A 5 -28.29 3.48 -23.66
N HIS A 6 -27.50 4.44 -24.16
CA HIS A 6 -27.14 4.49 -25.59
C HIS A 6 -25.80 3.83 -25.95
N PHE A 7 -25.02 3.34 -24.98
CA PHE A 7 -23.71 2.72 -25.26
C PHE A 7 -23.75 1.21 -25.57
N PHE A 8 -24.91 0.55 -25.43
CA PHE A 8 -25.04 -0.92 -25.55
C PHE A 8 -25.82 -1.41 -26.78
N ARG A 9 -26.05 -0.56 -27.79
CA ARG A 9 -26.62 -1.00 -29.07
C ARG A 9 -25.58 -0.81 -30.17
N GLU A 10 -25.32 -1.92 -30.87
CA GLU A 10 -24.41 -2.09 -32.01
C GLU A 10 -22.95 -2.42 -31.67
N THR A 11 -22.72 -3.70 -31.35
CA THR A 11 -21.62 -4.42 -32.01
C THR A 11 -22.17 -5.76 -32.49
N ASP A 12 -22.32 -5.83 -33.81
CA ASP A 12 -22.70 -7.03 -34.55
C ASP A 12 -21.82 -8.22 -34.18
N THR A 13 -22.48 -9.35 -33.95
CA THR A 13 -21.90 -10.67 -33.90
C THR A 13 -21.26 -11.02 -35.25
N LYS A 14 -19.97 -10.74 -35.40
CA LYS A 14 -19.10 -11.50 -36.29
C LYS A 14 -17.83 -11.86 -35.53
N SER A 15 -17.63 -13.17 -35.38
CA SER A 15 -16.42 -13.80 -34.87
C SER A 15 -15.20 -13.28 -35.62
N ALA A 16 -14.53 -12.28 -35.03
CA ALA A 16 -13.23 -11.82 -35.49
C ALA A 16 -12.16 -12.75 -34.94
N GLU A 17 -11.35 -13.29 -35.84
CA GLU A 17 -10.10 -13.97 -35.53
C GLU A 17 -9.28 -13.15 -34.53
N ILE A 18 -8.74 -13.82 -33.51
CA ILE A 18 -7.91 -13.22 -32.47
C ILE A 18 -6.56 -12.85 -33.11
N THR A 19 -6.51 -11.74 -33.82
CA THR A 19 -5.26 -11.05 -34.14
C THR A 19 -4.78 -10.34 -32.88
N GLY A 20 -3.54 -10.59 -32.46
CA GLY A 20 -2.96 -10.18 -31.17
C GLY A 20 -2.79 -8.67 -30.90
N ASN A 21 -3.62 -7.80 -31.47
CA ASN A 21 -3.60 -6.36 -31.22
C ASN A 21 -4.72 -5.92 -30.28
N CYS A 22 -4.35 -5.17 -29.24
CA CYS A 22 -5.26 -4.64 -28.22
C CYS A 22 -5.88 -3.32 -28.72
N SER A 23 -6.93 -3.41 -29.55
CA SER A 23 -7.69 -2.24 -30.00
C SER A 23 -8.91 -1.98 -29.10
N GLY A 24 -9.05 -0.75 -28.58
CA GLY A 24 -10.20 -0.33 -27.75
C GLY A 24 -9.87 -0.07 -26.27
N TYR A 25 -10.85 0.42 -25.51
CA TYR A 25 -10.71 0.79 -24.09
C TYR A 25 -11.24 -0.28 -23.13
N VAL A 26 -12.30 -1.00 -23.51
CA VAL A 26 -12.90 -2.08 -22.71
C VAL A 26 -12.30 -3.41 -23.16
N GLN A 27 -11.53 -4.05 -22.29
CA GLN A 27 -10.79 -5.26 -22.65
C GLN A 27 -11.52 -6.57 -22.31
N THR A 28 -12.39 -6.55 -21.30
CA THR A 28 -13.16 -7.74 -20.87
C THR A 28 -14.38 -7.27 -20.07
N THR A 29 -15.51 -7.98 -20.21
CA THR A 29 -16.73 -7.79 -19.41
C THR A 29 -17.18 -9.14 -18.84
N GLY A 30 -17.62 -9.19 -17.58
CA GLY A 30 -18.22 -10.38 -16.96
C GLY A 30 -19.60 -10.10 -16.38
N GLU A 31 -20.53 -11.06 -16.43
CA GLU A 31 -21.88 -10.87 -15.87
C GLU A 31 -21.90 -11.06 -14.34
N GLN A 32 -21.16 -12.04 -13.80
CA GLN A 32 -20.93 -12.20 -12.35
C GLN A 32 -19.62 -12.97 -12.03
N PRO A 33 -18.70 -12.39 -11.24
CA PRO A 33 -18.70 -11.01 -10.78
C PRO A 33 -18.47 -10.04 -11.95
N PHE A 34 -19.14 -8.89 -11.92
CA PHE A 34 -18.90 -7.82 -12.89
C PHE A 34 -17.46 -7.30 -12.77
N THR A 35 -16.75 -7.37 -13.88
CA THR A 35 -15.37 -6.88 -14.03
C THR A 35 -15.23 -6.11 -15.33
N LEU A 36 -14.57 -4.95 -15.25
CA LEU A 36 -14.16 -4.17 -16.42
C LEU A 36 -12.69 -3.83 -16.28
N HIS A 37 -11.90 -4.05 -17.34
CA HIS A 37 -10.49 -3.64 -17.40
C HIS A 37 -10.30 -2.59 -18.49
N PHE A 38 -9.56 -1.54 -18.14
CA PHE A 38 -9.35 -0.36 -18.94
C PHE A 38 -7.86 -0.10 -19.16
N PHE A 39 -7.40 -0.27 -20.40
CA PHE A 39 -6.11 0.19 -20.86
C PHE A 39 -6.06 0.11 -22.39
N THR A 40 -5.06 0.77 -22.96
CA THR A 40 -4.78 0.83 -24.39
C THR A 40 -3.35 0.38 -24.64
N GLU A 41 -3.07 -0.07 -25.86
CA GLU A 41 -1.71 -0.40 -26.29
C GLU A 41 -0.73 0.76 -26.08
N SER A 42 -1.15 2.00 -26.39
CA SER A 42 -0.31 3.20 -26.21
C SER A 42 0.10 3.42 -24.76
N GLN A 43 -0.77 3.13 -23.78
CA GLN A 43 -0.43 3.22 -22.35
C GLN A 43 0.60 2.16 -21.96
N ILE A 44 0.45 0.92 -22.46
CA ILE A 44 1.40 -0.15 -22.19
C ILE A 44 2.78 0.17 -22.80
N THR A 45 2.80 0.64 -24.06
CA THR A 45 4.04 1.06 -24.74
C THR A 45 4.72 2.21 -24.01
N ARG A 46 3.96 3.21 -23.56
CA ARG A 46 4.48 4.34 -22.76
C ARG A 46 5.11 3.85 -21.46
N TYR A 47 4.45 2.92 -20.76
CA TYR A 47 4.99 2.30 -19.56
C TYR A 47 6.30 1.55 -19.84
N ILE A 48 6.36 0.76 -20.92
CA ILE A 48 7.59 0.06 -21.30
C ILE A 48 8.75 1.04 -21.51
N SER A 49 8.51 2.14 -22.25
CA SER A 49 9.50 3.20 -22.44
C SER A 49 9.92 3.84 -21.13
N PHE A 50 8.96 4.14 -20.23
CA PHE A 50 9.23 4.67 -18.91
C PHE A 50 10.14 3.75 -18.09
N ILE A 51 9.82 2.46 -17.98
CA ILE A 51 10.64 1.51 -17.22
C ILE A 51 12.08 1.44 -17.77
N HIS A 52 12.26 1.50 -19.09
CA HIS A 52 13.60 1.50 -19.70
C HIS A 52 14.37 2.79 -19.49
N SER A 53 13.69 3.94 -19.39
CA SER A 53 14.34 5.24 -19.17
C SER A 53 14.81 5.46 -17.73
N GLN A 54 14.25 4.73 -16.76
CA GLN A 54 14.48 4.97 -15.34
C GLN A 54 15.41 3.92 -14.74
N LYS A 55 16.46 4.36 -14.04
CA LYS A 55 17.29 3.46 -13.22
C LYS A 55 16.48 2.79 -12.12
N TYR A 56 15.54 3.52 -11.51
CA TYR A 56 14.65 3.04 -10.46
C TYR A 56 13.22 3.46 -10.78
N SER A 57 12.50 2.60 -11.49
CA SER A 57 11.13 2.86 -11.89
C SER A 57 10.14 2.62 -10.74
N HIS A 58 9.14 3.48 -10.64
CA HIS A 58 8.09 3.39 -9.63
C HIS A 58 6.72 3.54 -10.27
N ILE A 59 5.77 2.72 -9.84
CA ILE A 59 4.36 2.87 -10.16
C ILE A 59 3.55 2.92 -8.86
N HIS A 60 2.37 3.53 -8.92
CA HIS A 60 1.43 3.60 -7.81
C HIS A 60 0.18 2.81 -8.16
N MET A 61 -0.36 2.08 -7.20
CA MET A 61 -1.65 1.41 -7.34
C MET A 61 -2.54 1.76 -6.17
N ASP A 62 -3.73 2.25 -6.48
CA ASP A 62 -4.75 2.64 -5.51
C ASP A 62 -6.14 2.14 -5.94
N ALA A 63 -7.07 2.07 -5.00
CA ALA A 63 -8.45 1.68 -5.22
C ALA A 63 -9.42 2.63 -4.52
N THR A 64 -10.34 3.22 -5.29
CA THR A 64 -11.36 4.13 -4.74
C THR A 64 -12.77 3.58 -4.91
N GLY A 65 -13.58 3.71 -3.86
CA GLY A 65 -14.99 3.34 -3.86
C GLY A 65 -15.94 4.49 -4.19
N SER A 66 -15.42 5.69 -4.42
CA SER A 66 -16.21 6.89 -4.67
C SER A 66 -16.75 6.98 -6.11
N PHE A 67 -16.37 6.02 -6.97
CA PHE A 67 -16.73 6.02 -8.39
C PHE A 67 -18.17 5.56 -8.65
N VAL A 68 -18.70 4.62 -7.85
CA VAL A 68 -20.05 4.07 -8.01
C VAL A 68 -20.79 4.09 -6.68
N ARG A 69 -22.08 4.47 -6.71
CA ARG A 69 -22.95 4.35 -5.54
C ARG A 69 -23.10 2.87 -5.15
N LYS A 70 -22.92 2.55 -3.86
CA LYS A 70 -23.18 1.21 -3.32
C LYS A 70 -24.63 0.83 -3.61
N PHE A 71 -24.85 -0.33 -4.24
CA PHE A 71 -26.18 -0.92 -4.40
C PHE A 71 -26.56 -1.69 -3.13
N ASN A 72 -27.84 -1.67 -2.76
CA ASN A 72 -28.33 -2.39 -1.58
C ASN A 72 -28.09 -3.90 -1.75
N GLY A 73 -27.56 -4.54 -0.71
CA GLY A 73 -27.29 -5.99 -0.70
C GLY A 73 -26.03 -6.42 -1.48
N GLN A 74 -25.19 -5.50 -1.95
CA GLN A 74 -23.95 -5.81 -2.67
C GLN A 74 -22.72 -5.18 -2.02
N LYS A 75 -21.56 -5.85 -2.18
CA LYS A 75 -20.26 -5.25 -1.86
C LYS A 75 -20.02 -4.05 -2.77
N ARG A 76 -19.44 -2.98 -2.22
CA ARG A 76 -19.15 -1.74 -2.97
C ARG A 76 -18.15 -2.06 -4.10
N SER A 77 -18.46 -1.66 -5.33
CA SER A 77 -17.51 -1.73 -6.44
C SER A 77 -16.37 -0.73 -6.23
N LEU A 78 -15.15 -1.13 -6.55
CA LEU A 78 -13.96 -0.28 -6.45
C LEU A 78 -13.36 -0.06 -7.83
N LEU A 79 -12.92 1.16 -8.10
CA LEU A 79 -12.07 1.50 -9.23
C LEU A 79 -10.61 1.39 -8.78
N TYR A 80 -9.93 0.36 -9.27
CA TYR A 80 -8.50 0.17 -9.16
C TYR A 80 -7.80 0.94 -10.26
N CYS A 81 -6.73 1.66 -9.93
CA CYS A 81 -5.94 2.40 -10.91
C CYS A 81 -4.46 2.17 -10.65
N ILE A 82 -3.72 1.91 -11.73
CA ILE A 82 -2.26 1.81 -11.74
C ILE A 82 -1.74 2.99 -12.56
N VAL A 83 -0.88 3.80 -11.95
CA VAL A 83 -0.35 5.02 -12.56
C VAL A 83 1.17 5.08 -12.40
N PHE A 84 1.83 5.81 -13.29
CA PHE A 84 3.25 6.11 -13.21
C PHE A 84 3.50 7.56 -13.60
N LYS A 85 4.59 8.13 -13.10
CA LYS A 85 5.00 9.50 -13.43
C LYS A 85 5.99 9.45 -14.57
N ASP A 86 5.66 10.09 -15.69
CA ASP A 86 6.51 10.12 -16.88
C ASP A 86 7.06 11.52 -17.12
N GLY A 87 8.28 11.77 -16.65
CA GLY A 87 8.93 13.08 -16.66
C GLY A 87 9.12 13.68 -15.26
N ASP A 88 9.66 14.90 -15.20
CA ASP A 88 9.95 15.60 -13.93
C ASP A 88 8.75 16.36 -13.38
N ASP A 89 7.77 16.69 -14.23
CA ASP A 89 6.57 17.45 -13.83
C ASP A 89 5.65 16.57 -12.97
N PRO A 90 5.33 16.98 -11.71
CA PRO A 90 4.44 16.22 -10.83
C PRO A 90 3.01 16.05 -11.38
N SER A 91 2.58 16.85 -12.36
CA SER A 91 1.28 16.72 -13.02
C SER A 91 1.24 15.65 -14.13
N GLN A 92 2.41 15.16 -14.59
CA GLN A 92 2.52 14.16 -15.66
C GLN A 92 2.32 12.73 -15.12
N ILE A 93 1.16 12.50 -14.53
CA ILE A 93 0.73 11.18 -14.06
C ILE A 93 -0.02 10.49 -15.21
N ILE A 94 0.54 9.38 -15.69
CA ILE A 94 -0.02 8.59 -16.77
C ILE A 94 -0.65 7.32 -16.20
N PRO A 95 -1.93 7.03 -16.51
CA PRO A 95 -2.53 5.75 -16.15
C PRO A 95 -1.96 4.64 -17.03
N LEU A 96 -1.41 3.60 -16.38
CA LEU A 96 -1.03 2.35 -17.01
C LEU A 96 -2.27 1.51 -17.31
N ALA A 97 -3.08 1.25 -16.28
CA ALA A 97 -4.29 0.45 -16.39
C ALA A 97 -5.25 0.74 -15.25
N SER A 98 -6.54 0.52 -15.47
CA SER A 98 -7.57 0.61 -14.44
C SER A 98 -8.52 -0.58 -14.51
N ALA A 99 -9.21 -0.86 -13.41
CA ALA A 99 -10.24 -1.89 -13.36
C ALA A 99 -11.38 -1.50 -12.42
N VAL A 100 -12.61 -1.82 -12.82
CA VAL A 100 -13.76 -1.80 -11.89
C VAL A 100 -14.05 -3.23 -11.48
N LEU A 101 -13.89 -3.53 -10.19
CA LEU A 101 -14.12 -4.84 -9.63
C LEU A 101 -15.22 -4.78 -8.55
N CYS A 102 -16.08 -5.79 -8.52
CA CYS A 102 -17.03 -6.02 -7.41
C CYS A 102 -16.54 -7.07 -6.41
N ASN A 103 -15.57 -7.88 -6.81
CA ASN A 103 -14.88 -8.84 -5.95
C ASN A 103 -13.44 -8.35 -5.70
N HIS A 104 -13.11 -8.15 -4.43
CA HIS A 104 -11.83 -7.60 -3.97
C HIS A 104 -10.91 -8.68 -3.41
N SER A 105 -11.14 -9.94 -3.79
CA SER A 105 -10.26 -11.04 -3.42
C SER A 105 -8.90 -10.90 -4.10
N VAL A 106 -7.87 -11.52 -3.49
CA VAL A 106 -6.53 -11.61 -4.07
C VAL A 106 -6.60 -12.16 -5.49
N GLN A 107 -7.41 -13.20 -5.73
CA GLN A 107 -7.54 -13.84 -7.03
C GLN A 107 -8.09 -12.88 -8.10
N SER A 108 -9.11 -12.09 -7.78
CA SER A 108 -9.69 -11.13 -8.73
C SER A 108 -8.71 -10.01 -9.08
N ILE A 109 -7.98 -9.49 -8.09
CA ILE A 109 -6.95 -8.47 -8.33
C ILE A 109 -5.77 -9.06 -9.12
N THR A 110 -5.31 -10.26 -8.77
CA THR A 110 -4.26 -10.98 -9.51
C THR A 110 -4.66 -11.23 -10.96
N TYR A 111 -5.93 -11.56 -11.22
CA TYR A 111 -6.43 -11.74 -12.59
C TYR A 111 -6.33 -10.45 -13.41
N PHE A 112 -6.77 -9.32 -12.86
CA PHE A 112 -6.61 -8.01 -13.49
C PHE A 112 -5.13 -7.72 -13.80
N LEU A 113 -4.25 -7.87 -12.80
CA LEU A 113 -2.83 -7.61 -12.95
C LEU A 113 -2.16 -8.54 -13.98
N ASN A 114 -2.59 -9.80 -14.07
CA ASN A 114 -2.10 -10.76 -15.07
C ASN A 114 -2.51 -10.40 -16.49
N ILE A 115 -3.67 -9.76 -16.68
CA ILE A 115 -4.06 -9.24 -18.01
C ILE A 115 -3.15 -8.09 -18.44
N VAL A 116 -2.82 -7.18 -17.52
CA VAL A 116 -1.84 -6.12 -17.79
C VAL A 116 -0.47 -6.72 -18.10
N ARG A 117 -0.01 -7.67 -17.28
CA ARG A 117 1.25 -8.41 -17.51
C ARG A 117 1.28 -9.09 -18.86
N LYS A 118 0.21 -9.78 -19.26
CA LYS A 118 0.11 -10.44 -20.56
C LYS A 118 0.27 -9.43 -21.69
N SER A 119 -0.39 -8.27 -21.58
CA SER A 119 -0.31 -7.20 -22.58
C SER A 119 1.11 -6.62 -22.69
N ILE A 120 1.81 -6.44 -21.56
CA ILE A 120 3.23 -6.05 -21.54
C ILE A 120 4.09 -7.08 -22.27
N VAL A 121 3.92 -8.37 -21.96
CA VAL A 121 4.70 -9.46 -22.58
C VAL A 121 4.43 -9.54 -24.09
N THR A 122 3.18 -9.35 -24.51
CA THR A 122 2.81 -9.36 -25.94
C THR A 122 3.49 -8.23 -26.72
N ILE A 123 3.66 -7.05 -26.12
CA ILE A 123 4.26 -5.90 -26.81
C ILE A 123 5.79 -5.92 -26.72
N ALA A 124 6.36 -6.35 -25.59
CA ALA A 124 7.80 -6.28 -25.33
C ALA A 124 8.55 -7.61 -25.58
N ASP A 125 7.86 -8.69 -25.90
CA ASP A 125 8.38 -10.08 -25.96
C ASP A 125 9.08 -10.58 -24.69
N LYS A 126 8.94 -9.85 -23.58
CA LYS A 126 9.45 -10.22 -22.26
C LYS A 126 8.65 -9.53 -21.17
N PHE A 127 8.67 -10.11 -19.98
CA PHE A 127 8.02 -9.46 -18.83
C PHE A 127 8.87 -8.31 -18.30
N ILE A 128 8.40 -7.08 -18.52
CA ILE A 128 8.99 -5.85 -17.99
C ILE A 128 8.26 -5.45 -16.71
N ARG A 129 9.03 -5.28 -15.63
CA ARG A 129 8.51 -5.00 -14.28
C ARG A 129 9.11 -3.71 -13.71
N PRO A 130 8.41 -2.99 -12.83
CA PRO A 130 8.96 -1.82 -12.16
C PRO A 130 9.89 -2.23 -11.02
N SER A 131 10.78 -1.34 -10.61
CA SER A 131 11.59 -1.54 -9.40
C SER A 131 10.73 -1.47 -8.14
N PHE A 132 9.79 -0.52 -8.10
CA PHE A 132 8.94 -0.27 -6.94
C PHE A 132 7.45 -0.16 -7.33
N ILE A 133 6.58 -0.70 -6.48
CA ILE A 133 5.13 -0.47 -6.53
C ILE A 133 4.71 0.12 -5.19
N VAL A 134 4.14 1.32 -5.21
CA VAL A 134 3.61 2.00 -4.04
C VAL A 134 2.12 1.73 -3.94
N ILE A 135 1.68 1.25 -2.78
CA ILE A 135 0.27 0.91 -2.53
C ILE A 135 -0.22 1.44 -1.20
N ASP A 136 -1.53 1.46 -1.06
CA ASP A 136 -2.19 1.64 0.21
C ASP A 136 -2.02 0.42 1.12
N PHE A 137 -2.37 0.55 2.40
CA PHE A 137 -2.29 -0.53 3.38
C PHE A 137 -3.41 -1.57 3.15
N SER A 138 -3.37 -2.25 2.01
CA SER A 138 -4.33 -3.26 1.55
C SER A 138 -3.64 -4.63 1.41
N PRO A 139 -3.92 -5.58 2.33
CA PRO A 139 -3.37 -6.93 2.24
C PRO A 139 -3.74 -7.66 0.95
N ALA A 140 -4.93 -7.39 0.40
CA ALA A 140 -5.38 -8.02 -0.84
C ALA A 140 -4.54 -7.54 -2.05
N ILE A 141 -4.31 -6.23 -2.15
CA ILE A 141 -3.45 -5.65 -3.21
C ILE A 141 -2.01 -6.12 -3.05
N LEU A 142 -1.47 -6.09 -1.82
CA LEU A 142 -0.12 -6.57 -1.52
C LEU A 142 0.10 -8.00 -2.03
N ASN A 143 -0.75 -8.93 -1.61
CA ASN A 143 -0.61 -10.33 -2.03
C ASN A 143 -0.80 -10.52 -3.53
N ALA A 144 -1.74 -9.80 -4.15
CA ALA A 144 -1.96 -9.89 -5.59
C ALA A 144 -0.74 -9.41 -6.40
N LEU A 145 -0.10 -8.32 -5.97
CA LEU A 145 1.12 -7.81 -6.56
C LEU A 145 2.30 -8.76 -6.36
N LEU A 146 2.48 -9.32 -5.16
CA LEU A 146 3.55 -10.30 -4.90
C LEU A 146 3.40 -11.54 -5.79
N GLN A 147 2.17 -12.04 -5.94
CA GLN A 147 1.89 -13.16 -6.85
C GLN A 147 2.18 -12.78 -8.31
N THR A 148 1.71 -11.62 -8.77
CA THR A 148 1.83 -11.22 -10.18
C THR A 148 3.27 -10.88 -10.58
N PHE A 149 3.98 -10.09 -9.77
CA PHE A 149 5.28 -9.52 -10.16
C PHE A 149 6.48 -10.35 -9.70
N ASN A 150 6.35 -11.08 -8.59
CA ASN A 150 7.45 -11.81 -7.97
C ASN A 150 7.20 -13.31 -7.84
N ASN A 151 5.98 -13.79 -8.10
CA ASN A 151 5.56 -15.17 -7.85
C ASN A 151 5.85 -15.62 -6.41
N GLU A 152 5.52 -14.78 -5.42
CA GLU A 152 5.81 -15.05 -4.01
C GLU A 152 4.65 -14.69 -3.08
N GLY A 153 4.77 -15.15 -1.83
CA GLY A 153 3.93 -14.71 -0.72
C GLY A 153 4.64 -13.72 0.21
N ILE A 154 3.87 -13.09 1.10
CA ILE A 154 4.35 -12.04 2.02
C ILE A 154 5.54 -12.46 2.90
N ASN A 155 5.59 -13.71 3.36
CA ASN A 155 6.69 -14.19 4.20
C ASN A 155 8.03 -14.19 3.46
N LEU A 156 8.04 -14.59 2.17
CA LEU A 156 9.25 -14.56 1.35
C LEU A 156 9.65 -13.11 1.05
N HIS A 157 8.66 -12.26 0.79
CA HIS A 157 8.88 -10.83 0.60
C HIS A 157 9.56 -10.17 1.81
N LEU A 158 9.04 -10.39 3.03
CA LEU A 158 9.61 -9.84 4.26
C LEU A 158 11.03 -10.34 4.52
N LYS A 159 11.28 -11.64 4.31
CA LYS A 159 12.64 -12.21 4.38
C LYS A 159 13.57 -11.54 3.38
N ARG A 160 13.10 -11.30 2.15
CA ARG A 160 13.89 -10.59 1.14
C ARG A 160 14.18 -9.15 1.59
N CYS A 161 13.19 -8.40 2.03
CA CYS A 161 13.39 -7.04 2.54
C CYS A 161 14.41 -7.00 3.67
N TRP A 162 14.38 -7.97 4.59
CA TRP A 162 15.37 -8.09 5.65
C TRP A 162 16.79 -8.33 5.12
N ASN A 163 16.94 -9.28 4.20
CA ASN A 163 18.21 -9.60 3.56
C ASN A 163 18.80 -8.40 2.78
N VAL A 164 17.95 -7.55 2.18
CA VAL A 164 18.38 -6.27 1.57
C VAL A 164 19.03 -5.37 2.62
N LEU A 165 18.43 -5.23 3.81
CA LEU A 165 18.98 -4.41 4.89
C LEU A 165 20.31 -4.97 5.40
N LEU A 166 20.44 -6.30 5.45
CA LEU A 166 21.69 -6.98 5.78
C LEU A 166 22.73 -6.94 4.64
N LYS A 167 22.42 -6.30 3.50
CA LYS A 167 23.29 -6.20 2.32
C LYS A 167 23.76 -7.56 1.79
N THR A 168 22.91 -8.58 1.88
CA THR A 168 23.24 -9.94 1.45
C THR A 168 22.95 -10.21 -0.02
N TYR A 169 22.34 -9.26 -0.74
CA TYR A 169 22.02 -9.37 -2.16
C TYR A 169 22.98 -8.57 -3.02
N SER A 170 23.35 -9.14 -4.16
CA SER A 170 24.02 -8.44 -5.25
C SER A 170 23.06 -7.44 -5.94
N SER A 171 23.62 -6.49 -6.68
CA SER A 171 22.81 -5.53 -7.45
C SER A 171 21.88 -6.23 -8.44
N GLU A 172 22.35 -7.30 -9.10
CA GLU A 172 21.57 -8.05 -10.07
C GLU A 172 20.34 -8.71 -9.44
N GLU A 173 20.49 -9.31 -8.26
CA GLU A 173 19.37 -9.89 -7.51
C GLU A 173 18.33 -8.84 -7.09
N LEU A 174 18.78 -7.62 -6.77
CA LEU A 174 17.88 -6.50 -6.44
C LEU A 174 17.08 -6.04 -7.66
N PHE A 175 17.68 -6.00 -8.85
CA PHE A 175 16.99 -5.60 -10.09
C PHE A 175 16.08 -6.69 -10.66
N ALA A 176 16.25 -7.95 -10.26
CA ALA A 176 15.44 -9.07 -10.74
C ALA A 176 14.03 -9.13 -10.14
N VAL A 177 13.71 -8.30 -9.14
CA VAL A 177 12.47 -8.35 -8.37
C VAL A 177 11.82 -6.97 -8.25
N THR A 178 10.52 -6.96 -7.98
CA THR A 178 9.77 -5.74 -7.69
C THR A 178 9.55 -5.60 -6.19
N TYR A 179 9.84 -4.44 -5.63
CA TYR A 179 9.61 -4.16 -4.20
C TYR A 179 8.30 -3.41 -3.99
N ILE A 180 7.50 -3.87 -3.04
CA ILE A 180 6.24 -3.23 -2.71
C ILE A 180 6.47 -2.31 -1.51
N ARG A 181 6.03 -1.07 -1.62
CA ARG A 181 6.13 -0.04 -0.59
C ARG A 181 4.73 0.39 -0.20
N PHE A 182 4.52 0.67 1.09
CA PHE A 182 3.31 1.33 1.51
C PHE A 182 3.44 2.84 1.32
N CYS A 183 2.36 3.48 0.89
CA CYS A 183 2.25 4.93 0.83
C CYS A 183 2.42 5.51 2.24
N CYS A 184 3.40 6.40 2.42
CA CYS A 184 3.69 6.99 3.73
C CYS A 184 2.48 7.70 4.33
N ALA A 185 1.68 8.41 3.52
CA ALA A 185 0.46 9.07 4.00
C ALA A 185 -0.54 8.08 4.60
N HIS A 186 -0.74 6.93 3.95
CA HIS A 186 -1.63 5.88 4.46
C HIS A 186 -1.07 5.16 5.68
N VAL A 187 0.25 4.97 5.76
CA VAL A 187 0.93 4.44 6.94
C VAL A 187 0.77 5.39 8.13
N MET A 188 1.00 6.70 7.92
CA MET A 188 0.79 7.74 8.92
C MET A 188 -0.67 7.79 9.40
N LYS A 189 -1.64 7.72 8.48
CA LYS A 189 -3.07 7.67 8.82
C LYS A 189 -3.42 6.43 9.63
N ALA A 190 -2.93 5.26 9.23
CA ALA A 190 -3.14 4.01 9.97
C ALA A 190 -2.55 4.10 11.39
N PHE A 191 -1.34 4.64 11.53
CA PHE A 191 -0.68 4.81 12.83
C PHE A 191 -1.41 5.81 13.74
N SER A 192 -1.83 6.96 13.20
CA SER A 192 -2.67 7.95 13.92
C SER A 192 -3.95 7.32 14.45
N ARG A 193 -4.64 6.51 13.64
CA ARG A 193 -5.85 5.78 14.05
C ARG A 193 -5.58 4.78 15.18
N SER A 194 -4.45 4.07 15.14
CA SER A 194 -4.05 3.17 16.23
C SER A 194 -3.81 3.92 17.54
N LEU A 195 -3.18 5.09 17.51
CA LEU A 195 -2.99 5.95 18.69
C LEU A 195 -4.32 6.51 19.22
N LYS A 196 -5.25 6.88 18.33
CA LYS A 196 -6.61 7.30 18.71
C LYS A 196 -7.37 6.17 19.40
N ALA A 197 -7.32 4.95 18.84
CA ALA A 197 -7.93 3.77 19.43
C ALA A 197 -7.29 3.42 20.78
N ALA A 198 -6.01 3.74 20.96
CA ALA A 198 -5.28 3.67 22.23
C ALA A 198 -5.60 4.77 23.24
N GLN A 199 -6.53 5.66 22.93
CA GLN A 199 -6.93 6.77 23.79
C GLN A 199 -5.77 7.70 24.18
N VAL A 200 -4.71 7.75 23.36
CA VAL A 200 -3.58 8.67 23.58
C VAL A 200 -4.04 10.12 23.46
N LYS A 201 -3.69 10.94 24.46
CA LYS A 201 -4.00 12.38 24.52
C LYS A 201 -3.55 13.10 23.24
N LYS A 202 -4.30 14.12 22.83
CA LYS A 202 -4.10 14.82 21.54
C LYS A 202 -2.65 15.32 21.35
N ASP A 203 -2.11 16.02 22.34
CA ASP A 203 -0.76 16.61 22.24
C ASP A 203 0.33 15.54 22.20
N THR A 204 0.21 14.52 23.04
CA THR A 204 1.11 13.35 23.03
C THR A 204 1.06 12.62 21.70
N ARG A 205 -0.14 12.42 21.12
CA ARG A 205 -0.30 11.82 19.80
C ARG A 205 0.43 12.65 18.74
N LYS A 206 0.29 13.97 18.74
CA LYS A 206 0.99 14.85 17.78
C LYS A 206 2.51 14.69 17.88
N GLN A 207 3.05 14.63 19.10
CA GLN A 207 4.48 14.41 19.32
C GLN A 207 4.93 13.04 18.81
N ILE A 208 4.21 11.96 19.16
CA ILE A 208 4.53 10.60 18.66
C ILE A 208 4.46 10.53 17.12
N MET A 209 3.49 11.21 16.50
CA MET A 209 3.39 11.29 15.04
C MET A 209 4.60 11.99 14.40
N HIS A 210 5.18 13.01 15.04
CA HIS A 210 6.42 13.64 14.56
C HIS A 210 7.59 12.65 14.57
N PHE A 211 7.77 11.91 15.67
CA PHE A 211 8.81 10.88 15.73
C PHE A 211 8.62 9.80 14.67
N PHE A 212 7.38 9.35 14.49
CA PHE A 212 7.09 8.34 13.49
C PHE A 212 7.36 8.84 12.06
N ALA A 213 7.11 10.13 11.77
CA ALA A 213 7.52 10.73 10.50
C ALA A 213 9.05 10.67 10.31
N PHE A 214 9.85 11.00 11.33
CA PHE A 214 11.31 10.88 11.25
C PHE A 214 11.78 9.43 11.01
N ILE A 215 11.09 8.44 11.62
CA ILE A 215 11.37 7.02 11.36
C ILE A 215 11.11 6.69 9.88
N LEU A 216 10.00 7.18 9.30
CA LEU A 216 9.69 6.95 7.88
C LEU A 216 10.66 7.65 6.91
N LEU A 217 11.30 8.75 7.36
CA LEU A 217 12.30 9.50 6.59
C LEU A 217 13.74 9.00 6.81
N SER A 218 13.94 7.97 7.63
CA SER A 218 15.26 7.43 7.92
C SER A 218 15.89 6.80 6.68
N MET A 219 17.17 7.10 6.44
CA MET A 219 17.91 6.62 5.27
C MET A 219 18.68 5.31 5.54
N THR A 220 18.85 4.96 6.81
CA THR A 220 19.47 3.71 7.24
C THR A 220 18.64 3.02 8.32
N LEU A 221 18.80 1.69 8.43
CA LEU A 221 18.17 0.92 9.50
C LEU A 221 18.65 1.40 10.88
N ASP A 222 19.94 1.73 11.02
CA ASP A 222 20.51 2.22 12.27
C ASP A 222 19.84 3.52 12.73
N GLN A 223 19.62 4.46 11.80
CA GLN A 223 18.92 5.72 12.09
C GLN A 223 17.47 5.45 12.55
N ALA A 224 16.75 4.58 11.82
CA ALA A 224 15.38 4.22 12.17
C ALA A 224 15.31 3.57 13.57
N MET A 225 16.27 2.69 13.90
CA MET A 225 16.35 2.02 15.20
C MET A 225 16.73 2.97 16.33
N GLN A 226 17.66 3.90 16.10
CA GLN A 226 18.00 4.94 17.08
C GLN A 226 16.78 5.81 17.42
N LEU A 227 16.01 6.21 16.41
CA LEU A 227 14.78 6.97 16.60
C LEU A 227 13.71 6.15 17.34
N LEU A 228 13.54 4.87 16.99
CA LEU A 228 12.61 3.99 17.70
C LEU A 228 12.99 3.83 19.18
N ASN A 229 14.28 3.64 19.48
CA ASN A 229 14.77 3.57 20.86
C ASN A 229 14.52 4.88 21.61
N ALA A 230 14.73 6.03 20.97
CA ALA A 230 14.42 7.32 21.57
C ALA A 230 12.92 7.46 21.90
N VAL A 231 12.02 7.01 21.02
CA VAL A 231 10.57 6.98 21.29
C VAL A 231 10.25 6.12 22.51
N ILE A 232 10.85 4.93 22.61
CA ILE A 232 10.63 4.03 23.75
C ILE A 232 11.18 4.65 25.04
N GLN A 233 12.33 5.32 25.01
CA GLN A 233 12.88 6.00 26.18
C GLN A 233 12.02 7.20 26.63
N ILE A 234 11.43 7.95 25.70
CA ILE A 234 10.63 9.14 26.01
C ILE A 234 9.23 8.76 26.50
N PHE A 235 8.59 7.78 25.86
CA PHE A 235 7.18 7.45 26.09
C PHE A 235 6.95 6.11 26.80
N GLY A 236 7.94 5.22 26.81
CA GLY A 236 7.85 3.87 27.37
C GLY A 236 8.49 3.71 28.75
N ASP A 237 9.38 4.61 29.16
CA ASP A 237 9.98 4.60 30.50
C ASP A 237 9.41 5.73 31.37
N PRO A 238 8.52 5.43 32.34
CA PRO A 238 7.93 6.43 33.23
C PRO A 238 8.92 7.02 34.24
N TYR A 239 10.14 6.46 34.36
CA TYR A 239 11.16 6.92 35.30
C TYR A 239 12.30 7.69 34.62
N ASN A 240 12.27 7.84 33.30
CA ASN A 240 13.31 8.55 32.57
C ASN A 240 13.20 10.08 32.77
N THR A 241 14.17 10.65 33.48
CA THR A 241 14.25 12.10 33.76
C THR A 241 14.71 12.94 32.56
N ASP A 242 15.32 12.32 31.55
CA ASP A 242 15.88 13.00 30.38
C ASP A 242 14.87 13.15 29.23
N SER A 243 13.69 12.53 29.35
CA SER A 243 12.62 12.54 28.35
C SER A 243 12.23 13.94 27.85
N PRO A 244 12.11 14.99 28.70
CA PRO A 244 11.78 16.33 28.23
C PRO A 244 12.88 16.96 27.36
N ALA A 245 14.15 16.73 27.67
CA ALA A 245 15.29 17.27 26.92
C ALA A 245 15.42 16.59 25.55
N LEU A 246 15.27 15.26 25.51
CA LEU A 246 15.25 14.48 24.27
C LEU A 246 14.08 14.89 23.37
N LEU A 247 12.89 15.03 23.93
CA LEU A 247 11.71 15.49 23.19
C LEU A 247 11.93 16.87 22.54
N GLN A 248 12.50 17.82 23.28
CA GLN A 248 12.80 19.16 22.76
C GLN A 248 13.86 19.13 21.65
N HIS A 249 14.89 18.30 21.79
CA HIS A 249 15.91 18.14 20.75
C HIS A 249 15.29 17.73 19.40
N PHE A 250 14.40 16.74 19.39
CA PHE A 250 13.76 16.25 18.16
C PHE A 250 12.70 17.20 17.59
N LEU A 251 11.95 17.91 18.44
CA LEU A 251 11.00 18.91 17.97
C LEU A 251 11.68 20.09 17.26
N ASN A 252 12.92 20.42 17.64
CA ASN A 252 13.71 21.50 17.03
C ASN A 252 14.29 21.14 15.67
N ILE A 253 14.33 19.85 15.29
CA ILE A 253 14.86 19.40 13.99
C ILE A 253 13.90 19.79 12.84
N GLY A 254 12.63 20.08 13.14
CA GLY A 254 11.63 20.55 12.17
C GLY A 254 11.18 19.48 11.18
N LEU A 255 9.91 19.52 10.79
CA LEU A 255 9.36 18.74 9.67
C LEU A 255 8.80 19.72 8.64
N ASP A 256 8.76 19.31 7.37
CA ASP A 256 8.18 20.14 6.31
C ASP A 256 6.65 20.33 6.48
N ASP A 257 6.13 21.42 5.92
CA ASP A 257 4.72 21.81 6.04
C ASP A 257 3.75 20.76 5.45
N SER A 258 4.20 19.96 4.49
CA SER A 258 3.42 18.86 3.88
C SER A 258 3.14 17.73 4.87
N THR A 259 4.13 17.33 5.65
CA THR A 259 3.97 16.31 6.69
C THR A 259 3.06 16.83 7.80
N MET A 260 3.19 18.11 8.15
CA MET A 260 2.33 18.77 9.12
C MET A 260 0.86 18.87 8.65
N LYS A 261 0.63 19.09 7.35
CA LYS A 261 -0.71 19.08 6.75
C LYS A 261 -1.41 17.73 6.87
N ILE A 262 -0.72 16.63 6.58
CA ILE A 262 -1.28 15.26 6.74
C ILE A 262 -1.68 15.00 8.20
N ILE A 263 -0.87 15.45 9.15
CA ILE A 263 -1.17 15.34 10.59
C ILE A 263 -2.42 16.18 10.97
N SER A 264 -2.63 17.32 10.30
CA SER A 264 -3.77 18.23 10.56
C SER A 264 -5.07 17.88 9.79
N GLU A 265 -5.01 17.30 8.59
CA GLU A 265 -6.20 16.95 7.80
C GLU A 265 -7.00 15.79 8.44
N ASP A 266 -6.32 14.91 9.18
CA ASP A 266 -6.91 13.86 10.02
C ASP A 266 -7.70 14.43 11.24
N GLU A 267 -7.71 15.77 11.43
CA GLU A 267 -8.54 16.50 12.40
C GLU A 267 -9.95 16.83 11.88
N ASN A 268 -10.17 16.92 10.55
CA ASN A 268 -11.45 17.36 9.96
C ASN A 268 -12.34 16.21 9.43
N ASP A 269 -11.80 15.01 9.23
CA ASP A 269 -12.58 13.82 8.82
C ASP A 269 -13.57 13.32 9.90
N GLY A 270 -13.55 13.91 11.11
CA GLY A 270 -14.40 13.55 12.24
C GLY A 270 -15.88 13.96 12.14
N GLN A 271 -16.31 14.66 11.07
CA GLN A 271 -17.69 15.10 10.91
C GLN A 271 -18.41 14.64 9.62
N GLN A 272 -17.80 13.79 8.78
CA GLN A 272 -18.50 13.26 7.60
C GLN A 272 -18.56 11.74 7.57
N GLN A 273 -19.78 11.26 7.81
CA GLN A 273 -20.30 9.89 7.66
C GLN A 273 -19.68 8.84 8.59
N GLN A 274 -20.41 8.57 9.69
CA GLN A 274 -20.62 7.21 10.16
C GLN A 274 -21.18 6.38 8.98
N GLN A 275 -20.29 5.89 8.11
CA GLN A 275 -20.58 4.68 7.37
C GLN A 275 -20.63 3.57 8.41
N GLU A 276 -21.81 2.98 8.59
CA GLU A 276 -21.93 1.65 9.19
C GLU A 276 -20.80 0.80 8.63
N LEU A 277 -19.90 0.42 9.53
CA LEU A 277 -18.97 -0.67 9.30
C LEU A 277 -19.86 -1.89 9.02
N ASP A 278 -20.11 -2.15 7.75
CA ASP A 278 -20.50 -3.47 7.27
C ASP A 278 -19.46 -4.40 7.90
N PRO A 279 -19.85 -5.31 8.81
CA PRO A 279 -18.91 -6.24 9.40
C PRO A 279 -18.47 -7.13 8.24
N LEU A 280 -17.36 -6.73 7.62
CA LEU A 280 -16.49 -7.69 6.99
C LEU A 280 -16.24 -8.71 8.09
N GLU A 281 -16.91 -9.86 7.99
CA GLU A 281 -16.33 -11.11 8.43
C GLU A 281 -14.92 -11.11 7.85
N GLU A 282 -13.98 -10.63 8.67
CA GLU A 282 -12.59 -11.02 8.58
C GLU A 282 -12.62 -12.53 8.58
N ILE A 283 -12.52 -13.09 7.38
CA ILE A 283 -12.29 -14.51 7.20
C ILE A 283 -11.12 -14.85 8.13
N ASP A 284 -11.38 -15.71 9.09
CA ASP A 284 -10.58 -16.04 10.27
C ASP A 284 -9.11 -16.41 9.92
N GLU A 285 -8.83 -16.77 8.67
CA GLU A 285 -7.50 -17.01 8.13
C GLU A 285 -6.58 -15.77 8.13
N THR A 286 -7.10 -14.54 7.97
CA THR A 286 -6.27 -13.32 7.99
C THR A 286 -5.81 -12.95 9.40
N LYS A 287 -6.52 -13.37 10.45
CA LYS A 287 -6.10 -13.17 11.85
C LYS A 287 -5.02 -14.17 12.27
N ILE A 288 -5.15 -15.42 11.83
CA ILE A 288 -4.15 -16.46 12.07
C ILE A 288 -2.86 -16.16 11.29
N SER A 289 -3.00 -15.73 10.03
CA SER A 289 -1.89 -15.29 9.16
C SER A 289 -1.23 -14.01 9.65
N SER A 290 -1.98 -12.98 10.06
CA SER A 290 -1.39 -11.71 10.53
C SER A 290 -0.63 -11.87 11.84
N LYS A 291 -1.14 -12.64 12.82
CA LYS A 291 -0.36 -13.00 14.02
C LYS A 291 0.91 -13.76 13.65
N ALA A 292 0.83 -14.77 12.79
CA ALA A 292 2.01 -15.51 12.35
C ALA A 292 3.04 -14.59 11.65
N ILE A 293 2.60 -13.70 10.76
CA ILE A 293 3.46 -12.74 10.07
C ILE A 293 4.09 -11.76 11.06
N ILE A 294 3.33 -11.23 12.02
CA ILE A 294 3.84 -10.33 13.06
C ILE A 294 4.87 -11.07 13.92
N HIS A 295 4.59 -12.27 14.41
CA HIS A 295 5.52 -12.96 15.32
C HIS A 295 6.74 -13.57 14.62
N GLN A 296 6.62 -13.94 13.33
CA GLN A 296 7.69 -14.61 12.58
C GLN A 296 8.44 -13.69 11.62
N SER A 297 8.02 -12.43 11.49
CA SER A 297 8.73 -11.44 10.70
C SER A 297 10.17 -11.27 11.24
N PRO A 298 11.20 -11.34 10.37
CA PRO A 298 12.58 -11.18 10.81
C PRO A 298 12.83 -9.82 11.48
N PHE A 299 12.05 -8.79 11.09
CA PHE A 299 12.07 -7.47 11.72
C PHE A 299 11.63 -7.51 13.18
N ASN A 300 10.54 -8.22 13.49
CA ASN A 300 10.04 -8.32 14.86
C ASN A 300 10.91 -9.24 15.72
N VAL A 301 11.46 -10.30 15.14
CA VAL A 301 12.46 -11.15 15.81
C VAL A 301 13.68 -10.32 16.22
N GLU A 302 14.19 -9.49 15.32
CA GLU A 302 15.36 -8.65 15.63
C GLU A 302 15.05 -7.52 16.61
N ALA A 303 13.90 -6.85 16.47
CA ALA A 303 13.45 -5.82 17.41
C ALA A 303 13.33 -6.37 18.84
N ARG A 304 12.79 -7.59 19.01
CA ARG A 304 12.69 -8.27 20.32
C ARG A 304 14.04 -8.61 20.94
N LYS A 305 15.08 -8.90 20.13
CA LYS A 305 16.44 -9.11 20.65
C LYS A 305 17.05 -7.82 21.17
N GLN A 306 16.86 -6.73 20.43
CA GLN A 306 17.46 -5.44 20.76
C GLN A 306 16.72 -4.74 21.89
N ILE A 307 15.42 -5.04 22.06
CA ILE A 307 14.56 -4.45 23.09
C ILE A 307 13.85 -5.61 23.81
N PRO A 308 14.52 -6.27 24.78
CA PRO A 308 13.95 -7.44 25.47
C PRO A 308 12.60 -7.13 26.16
N ASP A 309 12.44 -5.91 26.68
CA ASP A 309 11.22 -5.46 27.35
C ASP A 309 10.02 -5.31 26.39
N LEU A 310 10.27 -5.27 25.08
CA LEU A 310 9.23 -5.27 24.04
C LEU A 310 8.40 -6.56 24.09
N VAL A 311 8.99 -7.67 24.53
CA VAL A 311 8.29 -8.96 24.69
C VAL A 311 7.19 -8.85 25.76
N ASN A 312 7.49 -8.19 26.88
CA ASN A 312 6.53 -7.95 27.96
C ASN A 312 5.38 -7.03 27.52
N LEU A 313 5.69 -6.05 26.64
CA LEU A 313 4.69 -5.16 26.06
C LEU A 313 3.78 -5.87 25.04
N LEU A 314 4.34 -6.75 24.18
CA LEU A 314 3.63 -7.41 23.08
C LEU A 314 2.85 -8.67 23.48
N ASP A 315 3.31 -9.43 24.47
CA ASP A 315 2.72 -10.70 24.88
C ASP A 315 1.69 -10.54 26.02
N SER A 316 1.58 -9.34 26.59
CA SER A 316 0.40 -8.95 27.36
C SER A 316 -0.80 -8.92 26.39
N ASN A 317 -1.88 -9.65 26.68
CA ASN A 317 -3.12 -9.62 25.89
C ASN A 317 -3.83 -8.25 26.00
N THR A 318 -3.17 -7.15 25.64
CA THR A 318 -3.67 -5.79 25.88
C THR A 318 -4.30 -5.21 24.61
N LYS A 319 -5.61 -5.42 24.50
CA LYS A 319 -6.48 -4.31 24.11
C LYS A 319 -6.43 -3.30 25.27
N TYR A 320 -5.58 -2.29 25.17
CA TYR A 320 -5.71 -1.02 25.91
C TYR A 320 -5.95 -1.10 27.42
N ASN A 321 -5.18 -1.89 28.16
CA ASN A 321 -5.15 -1.71 29.61
C ASN A 321 -3.92 -0.89 30.01
N THR A 322 -4.23 0.29 30.55
CA THR A 322 -3.40 1.11 31.42
C THR A 322 -2.14 1.72 30.81
N ILE A 323 -2.32 2.76 30.01
CA ILE A 323 -1.38 3.90 30.02
C ILE A 323 -2.19 5.10 30.54
N THR A 324 -2.13 5.29 31.86
CA THR A 324 -2.69 6.44 32.60
C THR A 324 -1.81 7.68 32.47
#